data_AF-A0A519H399-F1
#
_entry.id   AF-A0A519H399-F1
#
_cell.length_a   1.000
_cell.length_b   1.000
_cell.length_c   1.000
_cell.angle_alpha   90.00
_cell.angle_beta   90.00
_cell.angle_gamma   90.00
#
_symmetry.space_group_name_H-M   'P 1'
#
loop_
_entity.id
_entity.type
_entity.pdbx_description
1 polymer ?
#
loop_
_entity_poly.entity_id
_entity_poly.type
_entity_poly.pdbx_seq_one_letter_code
_entity_poly.pdbx_strand_id
1 'polypeptide(L)'
;MAGGEYVSVSTQRDTERALIAKETRELREMPEEELAELAGFYRDRGLSDDLAQQVAQQLTAHDALAAHAEVELGIDPGEYTSPWVAAFSSFVAFTVGALIPFFMILLPIGNPLLLTVAAVVLGLALTGWISARLGDAPVGRAVVRNVVMGSATMAATYVIGLLFGVAVG
;
A
#
# COMPACT_ATOMS: atom_id res chain seq x y z
N MET A 1 -14.52 -2.85 -1.47
CA MET A 1 -13.06 -2.88 -1.71
C MET A 1 -12.66 -1.90 -2.82
N ALA A 2 -13.11 -2.05 -4.07
CA ALA A 2 -12.67 -1.23 -5.21
C ALA A 2 -12.83 0.30 -5.08
N GLY A 3 -14.01 0.78 -4.67
CA GLY A 3 -14.26 2.23 -4.55
C GLY A 3 -13.40 2.90 -3.48
N GLY A 4 -13.19 2.24 -2.34
CA GLY A 4 -12.31 2.73 -1.27
C GLY A 4 -10.85 2.81 -1.74
N GLU A 5 -10.38 1.78 -2.46
CA GLU A 5 -9.04 1.75 -3.05
C GLU A 5 -8.84 2.88 -4.07
N TYR A 6 -9.81 3.07 -4.97
CA TYR A 6 -9.78 4.16 -5.95
C TYR A 6 -9.64 5.52 -5.27
N VAL A 7 -10.47 5.79 -4.24
CA VAL A 7 -10.43 7.06 -3.51
C VAL A 7 -9.08 7.23 -2.81
N SER A 8 -8.61 6.21 -2.08
CA SER A 8 -7.33 6.27 -1.36
C SER A 8 -6.16 6.57 -2.29
N VAL A 9 -6.01 5.83 -3.38
CA VAL A 9 -4.91 6.01 -4.34
C VAL A 9 -5.06 7.31 -5.14
N SER A 10 -6.29 7.75 -5.43
CA SER A 10 -6.51 9.06 -6.04
C SER A 10 -6.07 10.20 -5.13
N THR A 11 -6.42 10.14 -3.84
CA THR A 11 -6.00 11.15 -2.86
C THR A 11 -4.48 11.16 -2.68
N GLN A 12 -3.84 9.99 -2.65
CA GLN A 12 -2.38 9.91 -2.63
C GLN A 12 -1.77 10.61 -3.87
N ARG A 13 -2.24 10.25 -5.07
CA ARG A 13 -1.76 10.86 -6.32
C ARG A 13 -1.99 12.36 -6.38
N ASP A 14 -3.12 12.84 -5.88
CA ASP A 14 -3.42 14.29 -5.85
C ASP A 14 -2.47 15.01 -4.88
N THR A 15 -2.11 14.38 -3.77
CA THR A 15 -1.10 14.88 -2.83
C THR A 15 0.28 14.94 -3.47
N GLU A 16 0.71 13.86 -4.13
CA GLU A 16 2.01 13.80 -4.85
C GLU A 16 2.09 14.90 -5.91
N ARG A 17 1.03 15.11 -6.70
CA ARG A 17 0.96 16.18 -7.70
C ARG A 17 1.03 17.58 -7.09
N ALA A 18 0.38 17.79 -5.95
CA ALA A 18 0.42 19.07 -5.25
C ALA A 18 1.83 19.38 -4.74
N LEU A 19 2.54 18.37 -4.21
CA LEU A 19 3.93 18.50 -3.77
C LEU A 19 4.86 18.80 -4.94
N ILE A 20 4.77 18.06 -6.05
CA ILE A 20 5.57 18.35 -7.26
C ILE A 20 5.30 19.75 -7.81
N ALA A 21 4.05 20.21 -7.79
CA ALA A 21 3.71 21.56 -8.22
C ALA A 21 4.26 22.66 -7.28
N LYS A 22 4.31 22.38 -5.96
CA LYS A 22 4.94 23.25 -4.96
C LYS A 22 6.45 23.33 -5.22
N GLU A 23 7.10 22.19 -5.34
CA GLU A 23 8.54 22.06 -5.59
C GLU A 23 8.96 22.76 -6.88
N THR A 24 8.20 22.55 -7.95
CA THR A 24 8.44 23.23 -9.24
C THR A 24 8.37 24.75 -9.12
N ARG A 25 7.54 25.28 -8.21
CA ARG A 25 7.45 26.72 -7.96
C ARG A 25 8.66 27.18 -7.13
N GLU A 26 9.02 26.46 -6.09
CA GLU A 26 10.13 26.80 -5.19
C GLU A 26 11.48 26.80 -5.94
N LEU A 27 11.74 25.79 -6.78
CA LEU A 27 12.90 25.76 -7.67
C LEU A 27 12.99 26.96 -8.64
N ARG A 28 11.86 27.58 -8.96
CA ARG A 28 11.81 28.78 -9.82
C ARG A 28 11.96 30.07 -9.04
N GLU A 29 11.36 30.14 -7.85
CA GLU A 29 11.26 31.36 -7.06
C GLU A 29 12.45 31.53 -6.10
N MET A 30 13.05 30.43 -5.63
CA MET A 30 14.06 30.41 -4.57
C MET A 30 15.23 29.42 -4.88
N PRO A 31 15.85 29.47 -6.07
CA PRO A 31 16.81 28.45 -6.51
C PRO A 31 18.07 28.33 -5.62
N GLU A 32 18.49 29.42 -4.97
CA GLU A 32 19.63 29.39 -4.04
C GLU A 32 19.27 28.71 -2.71
N GLU A 33 18.05 28.90 -2.22
CA GLU A 33 17.55 28.26 -1.00
C GLU A 33 17.37 26.76 -1.23
N GLU A 34 16.75 26.38 -2.35
CA GLU A 34 16.57 24.98 -2.76
C GLU A 34 17.90 24.23 -2.91
N LEU A 35 18.91 24.86 -3.54
CA LEU A 35 20.24 24.24 -3.64
C LEU A 35 20.87 23.99 -2.26
N ALA A 36 20.71 24.94 -1.33
CA ALA A 36 21.22 24.81 0.04
C ALA A 36 20.44 23.75 0.84
N GLU A 37 19.14 23.61 0.58
CA GLU A 37 18.28 22.57 1.16
C GLU A 37 18.69 21.17 0.67
N LEU A 38 18.88 20.99 -0.64
CA LEU A 38 19.35 19.72 -1.20
C LEU A 38 20.72 19.31 -0.63
N ALA A 39 21.65 20.26 -0.52
CA ALA A 39 22.93 20.03 0.15
C ALA A 39 22.72 19.65 1.63
N GLY A 40 21.77 20.29 2.31
CA GLY A 40 21.31 19.94 3.66
C GLY A 40 20.91 18.47 3.79
N PHE A 41 20.03 17.98 2.92
CA PHE A 41 19.60 16.59 2.93
C PHE A 41 20.77 15.61 2.76
N TYR A 42 21.74 15.92 1.91
CA TYR A 42 22.92 15.07 1.73
C TYR A 42 23.87 15.09 2.94
N ARG A 43 24.00 16.22 3.64
CA ARG A 43 24.73 16.29 4.91
C ARG A 43 24.08 15.42 5.98
N ASP A 44 22.74 15.44 6.07
CA ASP A 44 22.00 14.61 7.02
C ASP A 44 22.13 13.11 6.72
N ARG A 45 22.38 12.77 5.44
CA ARG A 45 22.74 11.41 5.00
C ARG A 45 24.22 11.05 5.24
N GLY A 46 25.02 11.98 5.78
CA GLY A 46 26.39 11.74 6.23
C GLY A 46 27.49 12.24 5.30
N LEU A 47 27.18 13.03 4.26
CA LEU A 47 28.20 13.65 3.42
C LEU A 47 28.88 14.81 4.16
N SER A 48 30.17 15.03 3.88
CA SER A 48 30.84 16.27 4.30
C SER A 48 30.20 17.47 3.60
N ASP A 49 30.33 18.65 4.21
CA ASP A 49 29.77 19.90 3.68
C ASP A 49 30.20 20.16 2.22
N ASP A 50 31.50 20.06 1.95
CA ASP A 50 32.06 20.25 0.61
C ASP A 50 31.50 19.26 -0.43
N LEU A 51 31.28 17.99 -0.04
CA LEU A 51 30.81 16.96 -0.95
C LEU A 51 29.30 17.10 -1.18
N ALA A 52 28.53 17.39 -0.13
CA ALA A 52 27.10 17.60 -0.22
C ALA A 52 26.78 18.78 -1.16
N GLN A 53 27.53 19.88 -1.05
CA GLN A 53 27.39 21.02 -1.95
C GLN A 53 27.69 20.66 -3.40
N GLN A 54 28.77 19.90 -3.65
CA GLN A 54 29.12 19.44 -5.00
C GLN A 54 28.05 18.50 -5.59
N VAL A 55 27.53 17.58 -4.80
CA VAL A 55 26.46 16.66 -5.21
C VAL A 55 25.19 17.43 -5.54
N ALA A 56 24.76 18.34 -4.67
CA ALA A 56 23.59 19.18 -4.91
C ALA A 56 23.74 19.97 -6.22
N GLN A 57 24.86 20.65 -6.44
CA GLN A 57 25.12 21.39 -7.67
C GLN A 57 25.05 20.52 -8.94
N GLN A 58 25.66 19.34 -8.91
CA GLN A 58 25.66 18.44 -10.07
C GLN A 58 24.28 17.87 -10.36
N LEU A 59 23.53 17.49 -9.33
CA LEU A 59 22.18 16.94 -9.49
C LEU A 59 21.18 18.02 -9.90
N THR A 60 21.23 19.21 -9.30
CA THR A 60 20.42 20.36 -9.72
C THR A 60 20.69 20.74 -11.18
N ALA A 61 21.95 20.68 -11.63
CA ALA A 61 22.30 20.96 -13.03
C ALA A 61 21.80 19.89 -14.01
N HIS A 62 21.68 18.63 -13.58
CA HIS A 62 21.15 17.55 -14.39
C HIS A 62 19.62 17.58 -14.44
N ASP A 63 18.98 17.51 -13.27
CA ASP A 63 17.53 17.60 -13.07
C ASP A 63 17.20 17.96 -11.62
N ALA A 64 16.97 19.25 -11.37
CA ALA A 64 16.65 19.75 -10.04
C ALA A 64 15.35 19.18 -9.47
N LEU A 65 14.31 19.04 -10.30
CA LEU A 65 13.02 18.56 -9.83
C LEU A 65 13.10 17.09 -9.45
N ALA A 66 13.77 16.26 -10.26
CA ALA A 66 13.97 14.85 -9.93
C ALA A 66 14.82 14.69 -8.66
N ALA A 67 15.88 15.48 -8.52
CA ALA A 67 16.76 15.41 -7.34
C ALA A 67 16.01 15.74 -6.05
N HIS A 68 15.25 16.83 -6.03
CA HIS A 68 14.44 17.22 -4.88
C HIS A 68 13.30 16.23 -4.63
N ALA A 69 12.54 15.85 -5.66
CA ALA A 69 11.45 14.91 -5.50
C ALA A 69 11.90 13.56 -4.93
N GLU A 70 13.05 13.03 -5.35
CA GLU A 70 13.59 11.79 -4.82
C GLU A 70 14.11 11.96 -3.37
N VAL A 71 14.89 13.02 -3.12
CA VAL A 71 15.64 13.16 -1.86
C VAL A 71 14.75 13.67 -0.73
N GLU A 72 13.89 14.65 -1.01
CA GLU A 72 13.00 15.29 -0.04
C GLU A 72 11.65 14.57 0.04
N LEU A 73 10.99 14.36 -1.10
CA LEU A 73 9.61 13.88 -1.14
C LEU A 73 9.51 12.35 -1.17
N GLY A 74 10.57 11.65 -1.57
CA GLY A 74 10.54 10.21 -1.84
C GLY A 74 9.61 9.83 -2.99
N ILE A 75 9.40 10.75 -3.94
CA ILE A 75 8.51 10.59 -5.10
C ILE A 75 9.37 10.54 -6.36
N ASP A 76 9.06 9.61 -7.26
CA ASP A 76 9.59 9.63 -8.63
C ASP A 76 8.65 10.46 -9.53
N PRO A 77 9.10 11.61 -10.06
CA PRO A 77 8.27 12.45 -10.92
C PRO A 77 7.83 11.72 -12.20
N GLY A 78 6.57 11.32 -12.24
CA GLY A 78 5.95 10.72 -13.43
C GLY A 78 5.53 9.27 -13.25
N GLU A 79 6.06 8.57 -12.25
CA GLU A 79 5.63 7.21 -11.87
C GLU A 79 4.53 7.25 -10.81
N TYR A 80 3.39 7.84 -11.16
CA TYR A 80 2.24 7.86 -10.27
C TYR A 80 1.48 6.53 -10.29
N THR A 81 1.12 6.03 -9.10
CA THR A 81 0.26 4.84 -8.99
C THR A 81 -1.10 5.12 -9.64
N SER A 82 -1.52 4.26 -10.57
CA SER A 82 -2.81 4.40 -11.26
C SER A 82 -3.96 3.99 -10.34
N PRO A 83 -4.88 4.91 -9.95
CA PRO A 83 -6.00 4.58 -9.07
C PRO A 83 -6.95 3.55 -9.69
N TRP A 84 -7.08 3.56 -11.03
CA TRP A 84 -7.92 2.60 -11.75
C TRP A 84 -7.34 1.19 -11.71
N VAL A 85 -6.03 1.06 -11.89
CA VAL A 85 -5.36 -0.24 -11.83
C VAL A 85 -5.47 -0.81 -10.41
N ALA A 86 -5.22 0.02 -9.38
CA ALA A 86 -5.34 -0.39 -7.99
C ALA A 86 -6.78 -0.85 -7.65
N ALA A 87 -7.78 -0.06 -8.05
CA ALA A 87 -9.18 -0.38 -7.81
C ALA A 87 -9.64 -1.66 -8.51
N PHE A 88 -9.28 -1.83 -9.79
CA PHE A 88 -9.67 -3.01 -10.56
C PHE A 88 -8.95 -4.27 -10.06
N SER A 89 -7.65 -4.18 -9.77
CA SER A 89 -6.89 -5.29 -9.19
C SER A 89 -7.48 -5.73 -7.86
N SER A 90 -7.84 -4.78 -7.00
CA SER A 90 -8.51 -5.03 -5.72
C SER A 90 -9.91 -5.63 -5.88
N PHE A 91 -10.68 -5.17 -6.87
CA PHE A 91 -11.99 -5.74 -7.20
C PHE A 91 -11.88 -7.22 -7.57
N VAL A 92 -10.98 -7.54 -8.51
CA VAL A 92 -10.79 -8.91 -9.01
C VAL A 92 -10.27 -9.81 -7.90
N ALA A 93 -9.23 -9.39 -7.18
CA ALA A 93 -8.65 -10.17 -6.08
C ALA A 93 -9.69 -10.48 -4.99
N PHE A 94 -10.47 -9.47 -4.57
CA PHE A 94 -11.54 -9.66 -3.60
C PHE A 94 -12.61 -10.61 -4.10
N THR A 95 -13.07 -10.42 -5.33
CA THR A 95 -14.14 -11.24 -5.91
C THR A 95 -13.71 -12.69 -6.00
N VAL A 96 -12.51 -12.96 -6.53
CA VAL A 96 -11.96 -14.32 -6.62
C VAL A 96 -11.79 -14.95 -5.24
N GLY A 97 -11.26 -14.19 -4.28
CA GLY A 97 -11.11 -14.66 -2.90
C GLY A 97 -12.45 -14.98 -2.23
N ALA A 98 -13.48 -14.16 -2.44
CA ALA A 98 -14.81 -14.32 -1.85
C ALA A 98 -15.62 -15.47 -2.47
N LEU A 99 -15.34 -15.82 -3.73
CA LEU A 99 -15.99 -16.97 -4.38
C LEU A 99 -15.66 -18.29 -3.68
N ILE A 100 -14.48 -18.43 -3.09
CA ILE A 100 -14.08 -19.65 -2.38
C ILE A 100 -15.06 -19.97 -1.24
N PRO A 101 -15.23 -19.13 -0.19
CA PRO A 101 -16.18 -19.42 0.88
C PRO A 101 -17.63 -19.45 0.39
N PHE A 102 -17.98 -18.67 -0.64
CA PHE A 102 -19.32 -18.68 -1.23
C PHE A 102 -19.67 -20.05 -1.84
N PHE A 103 -18.76 -20.70 -2.54
CA PHE A 103 -19.03 -22.05 -3.06
C PHE A 103 -18.95 -23.12 -1.97
N MET A 104 -18.05 -22.96 -0.99
CA MET A 104 -17.90 -23.95 0.10
C MET A 104 -19.17 -24.08 0.95
N ILE A 105 -19.89 -22.99 1.19
CA ILE A 105 -21.13 -23.04 1.98
C ILE A 105 -22.29 -23.72 1.22
N LEU A 106 -22.25 -23.74 -0.12
CA LEU A 106 -23.30 -24.33 -0.95
C LEU A 106 -23.13 -25.84 -1.16
N LEU A 107 -21.98 -26.41 -0.79
CA LEU A 107 -21.72 -27.84 -0.94
C LEU A 107 -22.56 -28.64 0.07
N PRO A 108 -23.36 -29.63 -0.38
CA PRO A 108 -24.19 -30.44 0.50
C PRO A 108 -23.36 -31.59 1.12
N ILE A 109 -22.24 -31.25 1.74
CA ILE A 109 -21.29 -32.22 2.29
C ILE A 109 -20.92 -31.83 3.72
N GLY A 110 -21.03 -32.77 4.65
CA GLY A 110 -20.59 -32.59 6.03
C GLY A 110 -21.26 -31.41 6.72
N ASN A 111 -20.47 -30.61 7.43
CA ASN A 111 -20.91 -29.37 8.06
C ASN A 111 -20.43 -28.18 7.20
N PRO A 112 -21.32 -27.51 6.44
CA PRO A 112 -20.94 -26.44 5.52
C PRO A 112 -20.24 -25.26 6.22
N LEU A 113 -20.64 -24.94 7.45
CA LEU A 113 -20.02 -23.87 8.24
C LEU A 113 -18.54 -24.19 8.51
N LEU A 114 -18.24 -25.40 8.98
CA LEU A 114 -16.86 -25.81 9.25
C LEU A 114 -16.01 -25.85 7.98
N LEU A 115 -16.58 -26.30 6.86
CA LEU A 115 -15.89 -26.30 5.57
C LEU A 115 -15.55 -24.87 5.10
N THR A 116 -16.51 -23.95 5.21
CA THR A 116 -16.31 -22.55 4.85
C THR A 116 -15.25 -21.90 5.74
N VAL A 117 -15.31 -22.10 7.06
CA VAL A 117 -14.29 -21.57 8.00
C VAL A 117 -12.91 -22.12 7.66
N ALA A 118 -12.78 -23.42 7.43
CA ALA A 118 -11.51 -24.03 7.05
C ALA A 118 -10.97 -23.46 5.74
N ALA A 119 -11.82 -23.30 4.72
CA ALA A 119 -11.43 -22.73 3.44
C ALA A 119 -10.96 -21.27 3.57
N VAL A 120 -11.64 -20.45 4.38
CA VAL A 120 -11.21 -19.07 4.65
C VAL A 120 -9.86 -19.05 5.36
N VAL A 121 -9.66 -19.85 6.41
CA VAL A 121 -8.40 -19.91 7.16
C VAL A 121 -7.24 -20.35 6.26
N LEU A 122 -7.45 -21.35 5.40
CA LEU A 122 -6.46 -21.77 4.42
C LEU A 122 -6.16 -20.67 3.39
N GLY A 123 -7.19 -19.97 2.92
CA GLY A 123 -7.03 -18.81 2.02
C GLY A 123 -6.23 -17.67 2.66
N LEU A 124 -6.48 -17.36 3.94
CA LEU A 124 -5.72 -16.37 4.71
C LEU A 124 -4.27 -16.80 4.91
N ALA A 125 -4.03 -18.09 5.18
CA ALA A 125 -2.67 -18.61 5.31
C ALA A 125 -1.90 -18.50 3.98
N LEU A 126 -2.56 -18.88 2.87
CA LEU A 126 -1.97 -18.81 1.54
C LEU A 126 -1.67 -17.37 1.13
N THR A 127 -2.63 -16.45 1.25
CA THR A 127 -2.44 -15.04 0.90
C THR A 127 -1.42 -14.35 1.81
N GLY A 128 -1.37 -14.72 3.09
CA GLY A 128 -0.32 -14.27 4.02
C GLY A 128 1.07 -14.76 3.63
N TRP A 129 1.17 -15.99 3.12
CA TRP A 129 2.42 -16.56 2.62
C TRP A 129 2.87 -15.89 1.31
N ILE A 130 1.96 -15.72 0.34
CA ILE A 130 2.24 -15.09 -0.95
C ILE A 130 2.71 -13.65 -0.74
N SER A 131 1.96 -12.85 0.04
CA SER A 131 2.31 -11.46 0.30
C SER A 131 3.67 -11.31 0.98
N ALA A 132 4.02 -12.21 1.89
CA ALA A 132 5.33 -12.19 2.53
C ALA A 132 6.47 -12.53 1.58
N ARG A 133 6.27 -13.50 0.67
CA ARG A 133 7.26 -13.86 -0.34
C ARG A 133 7.46 -12.78 -1.39
N LEU A 134 6.41 -12.07 -1.78
CA LEU A 134 6.51 -10.97 -2.74
C LEU A 134 7.15 -9.71 -2.12
N GLY A 135 6.99 -9.50 -0.82
CA GLY A 135 7.54 -8.35 -0.10
C GLY A 135 8.81 -8.64 0.71
N ASP A 136 9.49 -9.77 0.46
CA ASP A 136 10.67 -10.23 1.21
C ASP A 136 10.56 -10.11 2.75
N ALA A 137 9.34 -10.34 3.26
CA ALA A 137 9.00 -10.21 4.66
C ALA A 137 9.05 -11.56 5.40
N PRO A 138 9.23 -11.55 6.73
CA PRO A 138 9.19 -12.79 7.52
C PRO A 138 7.83 -13.53 7.41
N VAL A 139 7.83 -14.62 6.64
CA VAL A 139 6.64 -15.40 6.27
C VAL A 139 5.78 -15.78 7.47
N GLY A 140 6.39 -16.33 8.53
CA GLY A 140 5.64 -16.77 9.72
C GLY A 140 4.84 -15.65 10.37
N ARG A 141 5.43 -14.46 10.51
CA ARG A 141 4.75 -13.30 11.12
C ARG A 141 3.61 -12.79 10.25
N ALA A 142 3.81 -12.73 8.94
CA ALA A 142 2.80 -12.29 7.99
C ALA A 142 1.59 -13.24 7.94
N VAL A 143 1.83 -14.55 7.86
CA VAL A 143 0.79 -15.58 7.88
C VAL A 143 -0.02 -15.52 9.17
N VAL A 144 0.65 -15.50 10.34
CA VAL A 144 -0.03 -15.44 11.64
C VAL A 144 -0.87 -14.17 11.75
N ARG A 145 -0.31 -13.00 11.41
CA ARG A 145 -1.05 -11.73 11.40
C ARG A 145 -2.29 -11.81 10.53
N ASN A 146 -2.17 -12.35 9.31
CA ASN A 146 -3.28 -12.42 8.37
C ASN A 146 -4.39 -13.38 8.84
N VAL A 147 -4.00 -14.58 9.29
CA VAL A 147 -4.95 -15.58 9.81
C VAL A 147 -5.66 -15.08 11.05
N VAL A 148 -4.93 -14.48 12.01
CA VAL A 148 -5.52 -13.97 13.25
C VAL A 148 -6.50 -12.83 12.97
N MET A 149 -6.10 -11.81 12.21
CA MET A 149 -6.97 -10.67 11.93
C MET A 149 -8.18 -11.07 11.07
N GLY A 150 -7.98 -11.91 10.07
CA GLY A 150 -9.07 -12.41 9.22
C GLY A 150 -10.05 -13.30 9.99
N SER A 151 -9.55 -14.21 10.82
CA SER A 151 -10.40 -15.07 11.66
C SER A 151 -11.15 -14.27 12.72
N ALA A 152 -10.52 -13.27 13.34
CA ALA A 152 -11.18 -12.38 14.30
C ALA A 152 -12.30 -11.57 13.63
N THR A 153 -12.06 -11.04 12.43
CA THR A 153 -13.08 -10.33 11.65
C THR A 153 -14.27 -11.24 11.31
N MET A 154 -13.98 -12.46 10.84
CA MET A 154 -15.01 -13.46 10.53
C MET A 154 -15.81 -13.87 11.77
N ALA A 155 -15.16 -14.04 12.92
CA ALA A 155 -15.84 -14.34 14.18
C ALA A 155 -16.74 -13.17 14.62
N ALA A 156 -16.26 -11.92 14.51
CA ALA A 156 -17.02 -10.74 14.85
C ALA A 156 -18.28 -10.59 13.98
N THR A 157 -18.17 -10.78 12.65
CA THR A 157 -19.33 -10.70 11.76
C THR A 157 -20.33 -11.83 12.01
N TYR A 158 -19.86 -13.04 12.33
CA TYR A 158 -20.73 -14.16 12.71
C TYR A 158 -21.50 -13.87 14.02
N VAL A 159 -20.82 -13.36 15.05
CA VAL A 159 -21.45 -12.97 16.32
C VAL A 159 -22.50 -11.89 16.12
N ILE A 160 -22.21 -10.87 15.30
CA ILE A 160 -23.20 -9.84 14.94
C ILE A 160 -24.41 -10.50 14.25
N GLY A 161 -24.18 -11.41 13.30
CA GLY A 161 -25.25 -12.17 12.66
C GLY A 161 -26.12 -12.95 13.64
N LEU A 162 -25.53 -13.56 14.67
CA LEU A 162 -26.26 -14.25 15.74
C LEU A 162 -27.10 -13.28 16.58
N LEU A 163 -26.56 -12.12 16.95
CA LEU A 163 -27.26 -11.11 17.76
C LEU A 163 -28.53 -10.58 17.07
N PHE A 164 -28.51 -10.46 15.75
CA PHE A 164 -29.65 -10.02 14.96
C PHE A 164 -30.54 -11.16 14.44
N GLY A 165 -30.23 -12.42 14.79
CA GLY A 165 -31.00 -13.59 14.35
C GLY A 165 -30.91 -13.88 12.85
N VAL A 166 -29.89 -13.36 12.16
CA VAL A 166 -29.66 -13.52 10.71
C VAL A 166 -28.71 -14.68 10.42
N ALA A 167 -27.90 -15.09 11.39
CA ALA A 167 -27.04 -16.26 11.27
C ALA A 167 -27.82 -17.56 11.51
N VAL A 168 -27.68 -18.52 10.60
CA VAL A 168 -28.24 -19.87 10.74
C VAL A 168 -27.28 -20.70 11.60
N GLY A 169 -27.83 -21.35 12.63
CA GLY A 169 -27.15 -22.35 13.45
C GLY A 169 -27.25 -23.74 12.85
#